data_AF-A0A2V2W6M2-F1
#
_entry.id   AF-A0A2V2W6M2-F1
#
_cell.length_a   1.000
_cell.length_b   1.000
_cell.length_c   1.000
_cell.angle_alpha   90.00
_cell.angle_beta   90.00
_cell.angle_gamma   90.00
#
_symmetry.space_group_name_H-M   'P 1'
#
loop_
_entity.id
_entity.type
_entity.pdbx_description
1 polymer ?
#
loop_
_entity_poly.entity_id
_entity_poly.type
_entity_poly.pdbx_seq_one_letter_code
_entity_poly.pdbx_strand_id
1 'polypeptide(L)'
;MAVPLLLLPSKASVIRSLLLCAEQNQFCLLVGPSGAGKTFCIRTAATLLGARLMTFSMNATCDTVDLLGGFDQVEGKQGQFEWRDSLILEAMLHGYWLVLDNVNYCNASVLDRLNPLVEPNGMLSVNEQGLVNGQVRVVRPHPSFRLFATLDPKYGEISRAMRNGQ
;
A
#
# COMPACT_ATOMS: atom_id res chain seq x y z
N MET A 1 6.89 -3.77 25.79
CA MET A 1 5.98 -2.98 26.65
C MET A 1 4.98 -2.30 25.74
N ALA A 2 3.69 -2.65 25.81
CA ALA A 2 2.65 -2.01 25.02
C ALA A 2 2.35 -0.62 25.62
N VAL A 3 2.64 0.43 24.86
CA VAL A 3 2.21 1.79 25.22
C VAL A 3 0.67 1.81 25.17
N PRO A 4 -0.04 2.28 26.21
CA PRO A 4 -1.48 2.36 26.16
C PRO A 4 -1.89 3.29 25.01
N LEU A 5 -2.69 2.77 24.07
CA LEU A 5 -3.25 3.54 22.96
C LEU A 5 -4.24 4.58 23.52
N LEU A 6 -3.77 5.81 23.74
CA LEU A 6 -4.66 6.95 24.00
C LEU A 6 -5.40 7.29 22.70
N LEU A 7 -6.61 6.75 22.56
CA LEU A 7 -7.52 7.12 21.49
C LEU A 7 -8.01 8.55 21.72
N LEU A 8 -7.59 9.49 20.87
CA LEU A 8 -8.13 10.84 20.86
C LEU A 8 -9.62 10.78 20.47
N PRO A 9 -10.55 11.28 21.29
CA PRO A 9 -11.99 11.24 20.99
C PRO A 9 -12.34 11.85 19.63
N SER A 10 -11.60 12.87 19.20
CA SER A 10 -11.78 13.54 17.90
C SER A 10 -11.45 12.67 16.68
N LYS A 11 -10.70 11.57 16.86
CA LYS A 11 -10.29 10.66 15.78
C LYS A 11 -11.05 9.33 15.81
N ALA A 12 -11.90 9.10 16.81
CA ALA A 12 -12.61 7.84 17.00
C ALA A 12 -13.56 7.51 15.85
N SER A 13 -14.23 8.51 15.27
CA SER A 13 -15.10 8.32 14.10
C SER A 13 -14.33 7.81 12.88
N VAL A 14 -13.18 8.43 12.59
CA VAL A 14 -12.31 8.04 11.47
C VAL A 14 -11.80 6.61 11.66
N ILE A 15 -11.34 6.27 12.86
CA ILE A 15 -10.87 4.90 13.16
C ILE A 15 -12.00 3.88 12.96
N ARG A 16 -13.23 4.17 13.41
CA ARG A 16 -14.38 3.29 13.17
C ARG A 16 -14.64 3.08 11.67
N SER A 17 -14.62 4.15 10.88
CA SER A 17 -14.77 4.03 9.42
C SER A 17 -13.67 3.19 8.80
N LEU A 18 -12.41 3.33 9.25
CA LEU A 18 -11.30 2.50 8.77
C LEU A 18 -11.50 1.02 9.09
N LEU A 19 -12.00 0.70 10.29
CA LEU A 19 -12.30 -0.68 10.68
C LEU A 19 -13.39 -1.27 9.80
N LEU A 20 -14.46 -0.51 9.51
CA LEU A 20 -15.53 -0.95 8.60
C LEU A 20 -15.02 -1.19 7.17
N CYS A 21 -14.23 -0.26 6.61
CA CYS A 21 -13.62 -0.44 5.29
C CYS A 21 -12.71 -1.68 5.27
N ALA A 22 -11.97 -1.92 6.35
CA ALA A 22 -11.14 -3.11 6.50
C ALA A 22 -11.98 -4.39 6.58
N GLU A 23 -13.11 -4.41 7.28
CA GLU A 23 -13.98 -5.60 7.28
C GLU A 23 -14.53 -5.91 5.87
N GLN A 24 -14.83 -4.88 5.09
CA GLN A 24 -15.40 -5.01 3.75
C GLN A 24 -14.36 -5.22 2.64
N ASN A 25 -13.07 -5.32 2.98
CA ASN A 25 -11.96 -5.40 2.02
C ASN A 25 -12.01 -4.26 0.98
N GLN A 26 -12.41 -3.06 1.41
CA GLN A 26 -12.48 -1.89 0.56
C GLN A 26 -11.20 -1.07 0.64
N PHE A 27 -10.77 -0.56 -0.52
CA PHE A 27 -9.73 0.46 -0.58
C PHE A 27 -10.19 1.72 0.17
N CYS A 28 -9.31 2.31 0.98
CA CYS A 28 -9.64 3.51 1.73
C CYS A 28 -8.59 4.60 1.55
N LEU A 29 -9.06 5.79 1.16
CA LEU A 29 -8.25 6.99 0.93
C LEU A 29 -8.54 8.04 2.00
N LEU A 30 -7.52 8.42 2.77
CA LEU A 30 -7.62 9.50 3.76
C LEU A 30 -7.07 10.80 3.16
N VAL A 31 -7.92 11.82 3.10
CA VAL A 31 -7.59 13.14 2.57
C VAL A 31 -7.45 14.15 3.71
N GLY A 32 -6.38 14.93 3.71
CA GLY A 32 -6.23 16.04 4.65
C GLY A 32 -4.81 16.58 4.69
N PRO A 33 -4.54 17.69 5.40
CA PRO A 33 -3.21 18.29 5.41
C PRO A 33 -2.15 17.34 5.99
N SER A 34 -0.90 17.54 5.59
CA SER A 34 0.26 16.89 6.18
C SER A 34 0.30 17.13 7.70
N GLY A 35 0.64 16.09 8.48
CA GLY A 35 0.63 16.16 9.95
C GLY A 35 -0.75 15.99 10.62
N ALA A 36 -1.86 15.84 9.87
CA ALA A 36 -3.20 15.67 10.45
C ALA A 36 -3.45 14.33 11.18
N GLY A 37 -2.45 13.42 11.20
CA GLY A 37 -2.52 12.12 11.86
C GLY A 37 -3.21 11.00 11.05
N LYS A 38 -3.23 11.09 9.71
CA LYS A 38 -3.87 10.10 8.83
C LYS A 38 -3.25 8.70 9.00
N THR A 39 -1.94 8.58 8.80
CA THR A 39 -1.16 7.35 8.97
C THR A 39 -1.26 6.82 10.40
N PHE A 40 -1.35 7.72 11.40
CA PHE A 40 -1.56 7.34 12.80
C PHE A 40 -2.91 6.66 13.01
N CYS A 41 -4.00 7.14 12.39
CA CYS A 41 -5.32 6.53 12.50
C CYS A 41 -5.33 5.11 11.90
N ILE A 42 -4.71 4.93 10.73
CA ILE A 42 -4.59 3.61 10.07
C ILE A 42 -3.77 2.65 10.94
N ARG A 43 -2.62 3.10 11.46
CA ARG A 43 -1.77 2.31 12.37
C ARG A 43 -2.52 1.91 13.65
N THR A 44 -3.32 2.81 14.18
CA THR A 44 -4.14 2.52 15.36
C THR A 44 -5.20 1.47 15.03
N ALA A 45 -5.91 1.60 13.92
CA ALA A 45 -6.90 0.61 13.46
C ALA A 45 -6.26 -0.78 13.26
N ALA A 46 -5.11 -0.86 12.58
CA ALA A 46 -4.38 -2.10 12.38
C ALA A 46 -3.98 -2.76 13.71
N THR A 47 -3.47 -1.95 14.66
CA THR A 47 -3.08 -2.44 15.99
C THR A 47 -4.27 -2.99 16.77
N LEU A 48 -5.44 -2.35 16.68
CA LEU A 48 -6.66 -2.81 17.33
C LEU A 48 -7.15 -4.17 16.79
N LEU A 49 -6.92 -4.45 15.50
CA LEU A 49 -7.24 -5.75 14.89
C LEU A 49 -6.08 -6.75 14.93
N GLY A 50 -4.95 -6.41 15.55
CA GLY A 50 -3.75 -7.26 15.57
C GLY A 50 -3.12 -7.48 14.19
N ALA A 51 -3.45 -6.63 13.21
CA ALA A 51 -2.92 -6.73 11.86
C ALA A 51 -1.52 -6.11 11.77
N ARG A 52 -0.62 -6.78 11.03
CA ARG A 52 0.70 -6.21 10.70
C ARG A 52 0.51 -5.12 9.64
N LEU A 53 0.92 -3.89 9.96
CA LEU A 53 0.91 -2.77 9.04
C LEU A 53 2.31 -2.50 8.48
N MET A 54 2.42 -2.43 7.16
CA MET A 54 3.56 -1.91 6.41
C MET A 54 3.22 -0.50 5.90
N THR A 55 4.24 0.35 5.81
CA THR A 55 4.10 1.72 5.28
C THR A 55 5.09 1.91 4.14
N PHE A 56 4.57 2.32 2.99
CA PHE A 56 5.37 2.75 1.85
C PHE A 56 5.18 4.25 1.67
N SER A 57 6.23 5.04 1.93
CA SER A 57 6.20 6.49 1.78
C SER A 57 6.56 6.88 0.35
N MET A 58 5.59 7.44 -0.40
CA MET A 58 5.82 7.86 -1.77
C MET A 58 6.57 9.18 -1.84
N ASN A 59 7.43 9.30 -2.85
CA ASN A 59 8.23 10.49 -3.14
C ASN A 59 8.34 10.71 -4.65
N ALA A 60 8.91 11.84 -5.07
CA ALA A 60 8.99 12.24 -6.47
C ALA A 60 9.91 11.36 -7.32
N THR A 61 10.82 10.60 -6.70
CA THR A 61 11.73 9.68 -7.37
C THR A 61 11.22 8.24 -7.39
N CYS A 62 10.09 7.94 -6.72
CA CYS A 62 9.51 6.60 -6.71
C CYS A 62 9.19 6.15 -8.13
N ASP A 63 9.67 4.96 -8.46
CA ASP A 63 9.41 4.30 -9.72
C ASP A 63 8.64 2.98 -9.53
N THR A 64 8.43 2.26 -10.64
CA THR A 64 7.74 0.96 -10.63
C THR A 64 8.56 -0.14 -9.96
N VAL A 65 9.90 -0.02 -9.93
CA VAL A 65 10.78 -0.99 -9.30
C VAL A 65 10.66 -0.89 -7.77
N ASP A 66 10.61 0.33 -7.24
CA ASP A 66 10.33 0.56 -5.81
C ASP A 66 8.98 -0.03 -5.40
N LEU A 67 7.99 0.09 -6.29
CA LEU A 67 6.61 -0.28 -6.01
C LEU A 67 6.33 -1.76 -6.20
N LEU A 68 6.87 -2.43 -7.22
CA LEU A 68 6.57 -3.82 -7.55
C LEU A 68 7.74 -4.77 -7.25
N GLY A 69 8.96 -4.30 -7.36
CA GLY A 69 10.16 -5.10 -7.12
C GLY A 69 11.14 -4.98 -8.28
N GLY A 70 12.33 -5.50 -8.07
CA GLY A 70 13.42 -5.42 -9.02
C GLY A 70 14.47 -6.49 -8.79
N PHE A 71 15.47 -6.48 -9.66
CA PHE A 71 16.65 -7.31 -9.50
C PHE A 71 17.68 -6.57 -8.66
N ASP A 72 18.04 -7.16 -7.52
CA ASP A 72 19.10 -6.65 -6.64
C ASP A 72 20.30 -7.60 -6.66
N GLN A 73 21.49 -7.07 -6.36
CA GLN A 73 22.70 -7.87 -6.32
C GLN A 73 22.71 -8.75 -5.07
N VAL A 74 23.04 -10.03 -5.24
CA VAL A 74 23.19 -10.96 -4.12
C VAL A 74 24.41 -10.58 -3.29
N GLU A 75 24.22 -10.34 -1.99
CA GLU A 75 25.32 -10.01 -1.07
C GLU A 75 26.42 -11.08 -1.13
N GLY A 76 27.66 -10.64 -1.34
CA GLY A 76 28.83 -11.51 -1.40
C GLY A 76 29.03 -12.26 -2.73
N LYS A 77 28.19 -12.03 -3.75
CA LYS A 77 28.36 -12.64 -5.08
C LYS A 77 28.34 -11.60 -6.20
N GLN A 78 29.52 -11.31 -6.76
CA GLN A 78 29.62 -10.40 -7.90
C GLN A 78 28.93 -10.99 -9.14
N GLY A 79 28.12 -10.16 -9.81
CA GLY A 79 27.43 -10.53 -11.06
C GLY A 79 26.22 -11.45 -10.91
N GLN A 80 25.80 -11.79 -9.69
CA GLN A 80 24.56 -12.53 -9.45
C GLN A 80 23.47 -11.57 -8.99
N PHE A 81 22.36 -11.59 -9.72
CA PHE A 81 21.17 -10.79 -9.42
C PHE A 81 20.02 -11.72 -9.07
N GLU A 82 19.26 -11.35 -8.05
CA GLU A 82 18.04 -12.06 -7.67
C GLU A 82 16.86 -11.10 -7.67
N TRP A 83 15.69 -11.63 -8.01
CA TRP A 83 14.45 -10.87 -7.91
C TRP A 83 14.10 -10.65 -6.45
N ARG A 84 13.85 -9.40 -6.08
CA ARG A 84 13.35 -9.01 -4.76
C ARG A 84 11.95 -8.41 -4.90
N ASP A 85 11.00 -9.04 -4.21
CA ASP A 85 9.65 -8.52 -4.07
C ASP A 85 9.68 -7.20 -3.27
N SER A 86 8.87 -6.25 -3.71
CA SER A 86 8.65 -4.98 -2.98
C SER A 86 7.66 -5.15 -1.82
N LEU A 87 7.52 -4.10 -1.01
CA LEU A 87 6.60 -4.08 0.13
C LEU A 87 5.15 -4.40 -0.24
N ILE A 88 4.67 -4.01 -1.43
CA ILE A 88 3.29 -4.33 -1.81
C ILE A 88 3.11 -5.81 -2.13
N LEU A 89 4.09 -6.42 -2.82
CA LEU A 89 4.02 -7.83 -3.14
C LEU A 89 4.12 -8.67 -1.87
N GLU A 90 5.03 -8.32 -0.95
CA GLU A 90 5.11 -8.95 0.36
C GLU A 90 3.79 -8.83 1.14
N ALA A 91 3.21 -7.63 1.21
CA ALA A 91 1.96 -7.41 1.91
C ALA A 91 0.82 -8.22 1.29
N MET A 92 0.72 -8.26 -0.04
CA MET A 92 -0.26 -9.06 -0.77
C MET A 92 -0.10 -10.55 -0.49
N LEU A 93 1.12 -11.08 -0.50
CA LEU A 93 1.38 -12.51 -0.30
C LEU A 93 1.10 -12.96 1.14
N HIS A 94 1.46 -12.13 2.12
CA HIS A 94 1.35 -12.47 3.54
C HIS A 94 0.07 -11.99 4.21
N GLY A 95 -0.78 -11.22 3.51
CA GLY A 95 -2.01 -10.69 4.07
C GLY A 95 -1.81 -9.56 5.06
N TYR A 96 -0.73 -8.79 4.90
CA TYR A 96 -0.48 -7.63 5.73
C TYR A 96 -1.30 -6.43 5.25
N TRP A 97 -1.49 -5.47 6.14
CA TRP A 97 -2.04 -4.18 5.77
C TRP A 97 -0.92 -3.33 5.18
N LEU A 98 -1.22 -2.59 4.12
CA LEU A 98 -0.30 -1.64 3.51
C LEU A 98 -0.94 -0.25 3.50
N VAL A 99 -0.19 0.74 3.98
CA VAL A 99 -0.51 2.15 3.74
C VAL A 99 0.49 2.75 2.75
N LEU A 100 -0.05 3.30 1.66
CA LEU A 100 0.69 4.15 0.74
C LEU A 100 0.58 5.59 1.25
N ASP A 101 1.65 6.11 1.83
CA ASP A 101 1.66 7.45 2.39
C ASP A 101 2.02 8.48 1.31
N ASN A 102 1.32 9.62 1.30
CA ASN A 102 1.55 10.71 0.36
C ASN A 102 1.47 10.29 -1.12
N VAL A 103 0.41 9.57 -1.51
CA VAL A 103 0.30 8.98 -2.86
C VAL A 103 0.43 9.97 -4.01
N ASN A 104 0.10 11.23 -3.74
CA ASN A 104 0.17 12.34 -4.68
C ASN A 104 1.59 12.93 -4.86
N TYR A 105 2.61 12.35 -4.23
CA TYR A 105 4.00 12.81 -4.36
C TYR A 105 4.77 12.07 -5.45
N CYS A 106 4.22 11.01 -6.04
CA CYS A 106 4.82 10.28 -7.15
C CYS A 106 4.11 10.57 -8.49
N ASN A 107 4.67 10.08 -9.59
CA ASN A 107 4.03 10.14 -10.90
C ASN A 107 2.74 9.29 -10.90
N ALA A 108 1.67 9.80 -11.50
CA ALA A 108 0.41 9.09 -11.66
C ALA A 108 0.57 7.74 -12.39
N SER A 109 1.53 7.63 -13.31
CA SER A 109 1.79 6.38 -14.02
C SER A 109 2.26 5.24 -13.09
N VAL A 110 2.92 5.57 -11.99
CA VAL A 110 3.33 4.59 -10.96
C VAL A 110 2.09 4.12 -10.17
N LEU A 111 1.20 5.06 -9.80
CA LEU A 111 -0.07 4.74 -9.16
C LEU A 111 -0.98 3.88 -10.05
N ASP A 112 -0.95 4.09 -11.37
CA ASP A 112 -1.80 3.34 -12.29
C ASP A 112 -1.48 1.84 -12.30
N ARG A 113 -0.26 1.44 -11.90
CA ARG A 113 0.10 0.03 -11.68
C ARG A 113 -0.71 -0.61 -10.54
N LEU A 114 -1.29 0.19 -9.64
CA LEU A 114 -2.07 -0.25 -8.48
C LEU A 114 -3.58 -0.21 -8.71
N ASN A 115 -4.05 0.38 -9.81
CA ASN A 115 -5.48 0.45 -10.11
C ASN A 115 -6.19 -0.92 -10.01
N PRO A 116 -5.59 -2.06 -10.44
CA PRO A 116 -6.23 -3.35 -10.26
C PRO A 116 -6.58 -3.67 -8.81
N LEU A 117 -5.77 -3.25 -7.83
CA LEU A 117 -6.01 -3.51 -6.41
C LEU A 117 -7.14 -2.68 -5.81
N VAL A 118 -7.58 -1.63 -6.50
CA VAL A 118 -8.75 -0.83 -6.12
C VAL A 118 -10.04 -1.50 -6.62
N GLU A 119 -9.93 -2.37 -7.64
CA GLU A 119 -11.06 -3.10 -8.19
C GLU A 119 -11.36 -4.39 -7.39
N PRO A 120 -12.64 -4.83 -7.32
CA PRO A 120 -13.00 -6.08 -6.68
C PRO A 120 -12.28 -7.29 -7.33
N ASN A 121 -11.68 -8.15 -6.50
CA ASN A 121 -10.88 -9.31 -6.94
C ASN A 121 -9.68 -8.95 -7.83
N GLY A 122 -9.18 -7.73 -7.69
CA GLY A 122 -7.97 -7.23 -8.32
C GLY A 122 -6.75 -8.13 -8.17
N MET A 123 -5.92 -8.17 -9.22
CA MET A 123 -4.67 -8.93 -9.24
C MET A 123 -3.56 -8.08 -9.84
N LEU A 124 -2.33 -8.27 -9.37
CA LEU A 124 -1.17 -7.59 -9.94
C LEU A 124 -0.35 -8.51 -10.84
N SER A 125 -0.12 -8.07 -12.06
CA SER A 125 0.86 -8.68 -12.97
C SER A 125 2.21 -8.02 -12.81
N VAL A 126 3.22 -8.84 -12.47
CA VAL A 126 4.61 -8.43 -12.23
C VAL A 126 5.40 -8.67 -13.52
N ASN A 127 5.31 -7.71 -14.44
CA ASN A 127 5.98 -7.78 -15.74
C ASN A 127 7.49 -7.51 -15.60
N GLU A 128 7.86 -6.78 -14.55
CA GLU A 128 9.20 -6.30 -14.24
C GLU A 128 10.15 -7.47 -13.92
N GLN A 129 9.61 -8.60 -13.44
CA GLN A 129 10.36 -9.84 -13.22
C GLN A 129 10.65 -10.61 -14.52
N GLY A 130 9.97 -10.26 -15.62
CA GLY A 130 9.99 -11.04 -16.85
C GLY A 130 9.15 -12.33 -16.74
N LEU A 131 9.48 -13.32 -17.56
CA LEU A 131 8.77 -14.60 -17.60
C LEU A 131 9.32 -15.56 -16.56
N VAL A 132 8.46 -16.04 -15.66
CA VAL A 132 8.75 -17.12 -14.71
C VAL A 132 8.09 -18.38 -15.25
N ASN A 133 8.88 -19.41 -15.57
CA ASN A 133 8.39 -20.65 -16.20
C ASN A 133 7.59 -20.40 -17.51
N GLY A 134 8.00 -19.40 -18.30
CA GLY A 134 7.35 -19.05 -19.56
C GLY A 134 6.07 -18.23 -19.43
N GLN A 135 5.70 -17.80 -18.22
CA GLN A 135 4.50 -17.00 -17.97
C GLN A 135 4.82 -15.74 -17.15
N VAL A 136 4.03 -14.69 -17.33
CA VAL A 136 4.08 -13.51 -16.46
C VAL A 136 3.61 -13.91 -15.07
N ARG A 137 4.36 -13.52 -14.03
CA ARG A 137 3.95 -13.75 -12.65
C ARG A 137 2.74 -12.88 -12.32
N VAL A 138 1.70 -13.51 -11.79
CA VAL A 138 0.49 -12.80 -11.34
C VAL A 138 0.26 -13.08 -9.86
N VAL A 139 0.16 -12.01 -9.07
CA VAL A 139 0.00 -12.07 -7.62
C VAL A 139 -1.45 -11.74 -7.26
N ARG A 140 -2.09 -12.66 -6.53
CA ARG A 140 -3.43 -12.49 -5.97
C ARG A 140 -3.30 -11.99 -4.53
N PRO A 141 -4.03 -10.92 -4.13
CA PRO A 141 -4.03 -10.48 -2.75
C PRO A 141 -4.53 -11.59 -1.81
N HIS A 142 -3.85 -11.78 -0.70
CA HIS A 142 -4.32 -12.64 0.39
C HIS A 142 -5.64 -12.11 0.97
N PRO A 143 -6.58 -12.97 1.44
CA PRO A 143 -7.89 -12.52 1.96
C PRO A 143 -7.83 -11.53 3.13
N SER A 144 -6.72 -11.48 3.86
CA SER A 144 -6.46 -10.52 4.95
C SER A 144 -5.72 -9.25 4.53
N PHE A 145 -5.22 -9.18 3.29
CA PHE A 145 -4.54 -8.00 2.77
C PHE A 145 -5.50 -6.81 2.71
N ARG A 146 -5.05 -5.65 3.17
CA ARG A 146 -5.83 -4.40 3.11
C ARG A 146 -4.95 -3.27 2.61
N LEU A 147 -5.48 -2.48 1.68
CA LEU A 147 -4.79 -1.36 1.07
C LEU A 147 -5.42 -0.03 1.52
N PHE A 148 -4.58 0.84 2.07
CA PHE A 148 -4.93 2.19 2.46
C PHE A 148 -4.02 3.18 1.74
N ALA A 149 -4.52 4.39 1.51
CA ALA A 149 -3.74 5.49 0.97
C ALA A 149 -3.98 6.76 1.78
N THR A 150 -2.97 7.62 1.86
CA THR A 150 -3.13 8.97 2.39
C THR A 150 -2.71 10.00 1.35
N LEU A 151 -3.42 11.13 1.28
CA LEU A 151 -3.00 12.27 0.48
C LEU A 151 -3.10 13.59 1.25
N ASP A 152 -2.32 14.55 0.80
CA ASP A 152 -2.47 15.97 1.15
C ASP A 152 -2.98 16.75 -0.07
N PRO A 153 -4.24 17.25 -0.06
CA PRO A 153 -4.86 17.86 -1.25
C PRO A 153 -4.13 19.10 -1.77
N LYS A 154 -3.15 19.65 -1.03
CA LYS A 154 -2.29 20.73 -1.50
C LYS A 154 -1.38 20.33 -2.67
N TYR A 155 -1.08 19.04 -2.84
CA TYR A 155 -0.07 18.56 -3.80
C TYR A 155 -0.70 17.64 -4.85
N GLY A 156 -0.47 17.91 -6.14
CA GLY A 156 -0.79 16.98 -7.24
C GLY A 156 -2.25 16.51 -7.33
N GLU A 157 -2.48 15.60 -8.28
CA GLU A 157 -3.73 14.85 -8.37
C GLU A 157 -3.43 13.35 -8.37
N ILE A 158 -4.43 12.54 -8.02
CA ILE A 158 -4.36 11.08 -8.10
C ILE A 158 -5.18 10.55 -9.30
N SER A 159 -4.95 9.29 -9.67
CA SER A 159 -5.69 8.64 -10.76
C SER A 159 -7.20 8.69 -10.49
N ARG A 160 -8.02 8.72 -11.55
CA ARG A 160 -9.49 8.72 -11.41
C ARG A 160 -9.99 7.43 -10.75
N ALA A 161 -9.34 6.30 -11.02
CA ALA A 161 -9.66 5.01 -10.41
C ALA A 161 -9.50 5.06 -8.88
N MET A 162 -8.39 5.63 -8.38
CA MET A 162 -8.17 5.79 -6.94
C MET A 162 -9.12 6.80 -6.28
N ARG A 163 -9.61 7.81 -7.04
CA ARG A 163 -10.64 8.74 -6.55
C ARG A 163 -12.02 8.09 -6.45
N ASN A 164 -12.36 7.29 -7.46
CA ASN A 164 -13.71 6.74 -7.64
C ASN A 164 -13.86 5.34 -7.02
N GLY A 165 -12.79 4.74 -6.50
CA GLY A 165 -12.83 3.47 -5.77
C GLY A 165 -13.43 3.57 -4.36
N GLN A 166 -14.21 4.62 -4.09
CA GLN A 166 -14.96 4.83 -2.85
C GLN A 166 -16.43 4.43 -3.03
#